data_AF-A0A9E5K1X7-F1
#
_entry.id   AF-A0A9E5K1X7-F1
#
_cell.length_a   1.000
_cell.length_b   1.000
_cell.length_c   1.000
_cell.angle_alpha   90.00
_cell.angle_beta   90.00
_cell.angle_gamma   90.00
#
_symmetry.space_group_name_H-M   'P 1'
#
loop_
_entity.id
_entity.type
_entity.pdbx_description
1 polymer ?
#
loop_
_entity_poly.entity_id
_entity_poly.type
_entity_poly.pdbx_seq_one_letter_code
_entity_poly.pdbx_strand_id
1 'polypeptide(L)'
;MTTQEQPHNQLVQVDSMRMSFADFAEVHGKKIIVAAISLILLSTIYFTVTYISKNAIEEESKRWAGLGASQQSAALQEFAKNNSGTSQALIARVEAARVLLAQGMTLFASTNLEIKKEATNNIEKAIELYDLVINDPMLIPELKAQSLLNAGKGHEALRHFDKAKDCYTQASLLADKTGAGVLAVKYLKNLQDNQVDLATFYKNFD
;
A
#
# COMPACT_ATOMS: atom_id res chain seq x y z
N MET A 1 -25.37 40.58 98.83
CA MET A 1 -24.60 39.45 98.26
C MET A 1 -25.17 39.13 96.89
N THR A 2 -24.57 39.74 95.87
CA THR A 2 -24.03 39.11 94.65
C THR A 2 -24.77 37.94 93.99
N THR A 3 -25.31 38.28 92.80
CA THR A 3 -25.11 37.60 91.49
C THR A 3 -25.87 36.28 91.28
N GLN A 4 -26.35 35.88 90.10
CA GLN A 4 -26.02 36.23 88.71
C GLN A 4 -27.11 35.64 87.81
N GLU A 5 -27.61 36.41 86.83
CA GLU A 5 -28.41 35.84 85.73
C GLU A 5 -27.56 34.85 84.94
N GLN A 6 -28.11 33.65 84.67
CA GLN A 6 -27.53 32.69 83.73
C GLN A 6 -28.32 32.70 82.41
N PRO A 7 -27.64 32.81 81.25
CA PRO A 7 -28.26 33.01 79.96
C PRO A 7 -28.84 31.71 79.38
N HIS A 8 -29.96 31.85 78.68
CA HIS A 8 -30.54 30.83 77.80
C HIS A 8 -29.49 30.33 76.80
N ASN A 9 -29.07 29.07 76.96
CA ASN A 9 -28.31 28.36 75.94
C ASN A 9 -29.24 27.35 75.26
N GLN A 10 -29.95 27.80 74.23
CA GLN A 10 -30.56 26.89 73.26
C GLN A 10 -29.41 26.17 72.56
N LEU A 11 -29.27 24.87 72.84
CA LEU A 11 -28.47 23.98 72.01
C LEU A 11 -29.12 23.95 70.63
N VAL A 12 -28.61 24.78 69.72
CA VAL A 12 -28.84 24.61 68.28
C VAL A 12 -28.25 23.24 67.94
N GLN A 13 -29.14 22.27 67.77
CA GLN A 13 -28.80 20.99 67.20
C GLN A 13 -28.38 21.28 65.76
N VAL A 14 -27.07 21.46 65.55
CA VAL A 14 -26.48 21.52 64.23
C VAL A 14 -26.64 20.11 63.68
N ASP A 15 -27.72 19.88 62.93
CA ASP A 15 -27.85 18.71 62.07
C ASP A 15 -26.67 18.76 61.12
N SER A 16 -25.60 18.04 61.48
CA SER A 16 -24.50 17.80 60.59
C SER A 16 -25.11 17.10 59.38
N MET A 17 -25.26 17.82 58.27
CA MET A 17 -25.67 17.31 56.98
C MET A 17 -24.56 16.40 56.43
N ARG A 18 -24.27 15.32 57.15
CA ARG A 18 -23.52 14.17 56.67
C ARG A 18 -24.55 13.39 55.87
N MET A 19 -24.61 13.67 54.57
CA MET A 19 -25.34 12.83 53.63
C MET A 19 -24.91 11.38 53.88
N SER A 20 -25.88 10.54 54.25
CA SER A 20 -25.61 9.12 54.47
C SER A 20 -25.11 8.51 53.16
N PHE A 21 -24.24 7.51 53.23
CA PHE A 21 -23.85 6.73 52.05
C PHE A 21 -25.07 6.15 51.31
N ALA A 22 -26.17 5.91 52.02
CA ALA A 22 -27.45 5.49 51.44
C ALA A 22 -28.08 6.59 50.55
N ASP A 23 -28.12 7.83 51.03
CA ASP A 23 -28.70 8.97 50.30
C ASP A 23 -27.86 9.32 49.06
N PHE A 24 -26.53 9.20 49.16
CA PHE A 24 -25.62 9.38 48.03
C PHE A 24 -25.83 8.30 46.94
N ALA A 25 -26.02 7.05 47.36
CA ALA A 25 -26.28 5.93 46.45
C ALA A 25 -27.64 6.06 45.74
N GLU A 26 -28.66 6.60 46.41
CA GLU A 26 -29.99 6.82 45.81
C GLU A 26 -29.98 7.95 44.76
N VAL A 27 -29.28 9.06 45.03
CA VAL A 27 -29.23 10.22 44.13
C VAL A 27 -28.23 10.05 42.98
N HIS A 28 -27.07 9.43 43.23
CA HIS A 28 -25.98 9.33 42.25
C HIS A 28 -25.73 7.91 41.71
N GLY A 29 -26.33 6.86 42.29
CA GLY A 29 -26.06 5.46 41.94
C GLY A 29 -26.27 5.14 40.46
N LYS A 30 -27.36 5.61 39.84
CA LYS A 30 -27.60 5.43 38.40
C LYS A 30 -26.55 6.12 37.53
N LYS A 31 -26.11 7.33 37.91
CA LYS A 31 -25.08 8.08 37.18
C LYS A 31 -23.71 7.42 37.30
N ILE A 32 -23.38 6.88 38.49
CA ILE A 32 -22.14 6.14 38.74
C ILE A 32 -22.11 4.83 37.94
N ILE A 33 -23.24 4.10 37.89
CA ILE A 33 -23.35 2.85 37.09
C ILE A 33 -23.18 3.15 35.60
N VAL A 34 -23.83 4.19 35.06
CA VAL A 34 -23.68 4.57 33.64
C VAL A 34 -22.26 5.03 33.33
N ALA A 35 -21.63 5.80 34.22
CA ALA A 35 -20.24 6.21 34.07
C ALA A 35 -19.29 5.00 34.06
N ALA A 36 -19.48 4.04 34.98
CA ALA A 36 -18.67 2.82 35.04
C ALA A 36 -18.84 1.95 33.78
N ILE A 37 -20.07 1.75 33.30
CA ILE A 37 -20.33 1.01 32.06
C ILE A 37 -19.67 1.71 30.86
N SER A 38 -19.77 3.05 30.79
CA SER A 38 -19.15 3.83 29.71
C SER A 38 -17.63 3.70 29.73
N LEU A 39 -17.02 3.72 30.92
CA LEU A 39 -15.57 3.58 31.10
C LEU A 39 -15.09 2.18 30.71
N ILE A 40 -15.83 1.13 31.09
CA ILE A 40 -15.56 -0.25 30.68
C ILE A 40 -15.66 -0.39 29.15
N LEU A 41 -16.71 0.16 28.53
CA LEU A 41 -16.87 0.13 27.07
C LEU A 41 -15.70 0.83 26.37
N LEU A 42 -15.33 2.02 26.82
CA LEU A 42 -14.17 2.74 26.27
C LEU A 42 -12.86 1.96 26.44
N SER A 43 -12.64 1.33 27.59
CA SER A 43 -11.46 0.48 27.82
C SER A 43 -11.45 -0.75 26.91
N THR A 44 -12.60 -1.40 26.69
CA THR A 44 -12.69 -2.55 25.77
C THR A 44 -12.43 -2.13 24.33
N ILE A 45 -13.02 -1.03 23.86
CA ILE A 45 -12.76 -0.48 22.51
C ILE A 45 -11.27 -0.15 22.37
N TYR A 46 -10.67 0.54 23.35
CA TYR A 46 -9.25 0.87 23.35
C TYR A 46 -8.37 -0.39 23.28
N PHE A 47 -8.65 -1.41 24.09
CA PHE A 47 -7.87 -2.65 24.11
C PHE A 47 -8.01 -3.41 22.78
N THR A 48 -9.23 -3.52 22.25
CA THR A 48 -9.48 -4.17 20.95
C THR A 48 -8.76 -3.43 19.82
N VAL A 49 -8.86 -2.10 19.76
CA VAL A 49 -8.18 -1.29 18.74
C VAL A 49 -6.66 -1.43 18.85
N THR A 50 -6.08 -1.34 20.05
CA THR A 50 -4.63 -1.45 20.23
C THR A 50 -4.10 -2.85 19.93
N TYR A 51 -4.82 -3.91 20.31
CA TYR A 51 -4.42 -5.29 20.02
C TYR A 51 -4.49 -5.59 18.52
N ILE A 52 -5.61 -5.27 17.86
CA ILE A 52 -5.76 -5.45 16.42
C ILE A 52 -4.72 -4.63 15.65
N SER A 53 -4.48 -3.38 16.06
CA SER A 53 -3.50 -2.51 15.40
C SER A 53 -2.07 -3.06 15.52
N LYS A 54 -1.68 -3.59 16.69
CA LYS A 54 -0.35 -4.20 16.88
C LYS A 54 -0.16 -5.41 15.97
N ASN A 55 -1.16 -6.31 15.91
CA ASN A 55 -1.09 -7.49 15.06
C ASN A 55 -1.04 -7.10 13.57
N ALA A 56 -1.85 -6.10 13.17
CA ALA A 56 -1.86 -5.60 11.79
C ALA A 56 -0.51 -4.98 11.38
N ILE A 57 0.10 -4.16 12.26
CA ILE A 57 1.42 -3.56 12.02
C ILE A 57 2.50 -4.64 11.95
N GLU A 58 2.45 -5.64 12.82
CA GLU A 58 3.43 -6.74 12.81
C GLU A 58 3.34 -7.56 11.52
N GLU A 59 2.13 -7.92 11.10
CA GLU A 59 1.91 -8.61 9.82
C GLU A 59 2.36 -7.77 8.63
N GLU A 60 2.06 -6.47 8.64
CA GLU A 60 2.50 -5.55 7.59
C GLU A 60 4.03 -5.46 7.53
N SER A 61 4.69 -5.36 8.68
CA SER A 61 6.15 -5.38 8.78
C SER A 61 6.75 -6.68 8.25
N LYS A 62 6.12 -7.84 8.56
CA LYS A 62 6.55 -9.14 8.03
C LYS A 62 6.44 -9.20 6.51
N ARG A 63 5.36 -8.66 5.93
CA ARG A 63 5.19 -8.57 4.47
C ARG A 63 6.27 -7.70 3.83
N TRP A 64 6.57 -6.53 4.40
CA TRP A 64 7.64 -5.68 3.90
C TRP A 64 9.01 -6.35 3.96
N ALA A 65 9.31 -7.06 5.05
CA ALA A 65 10.55 -7.84 5.17
C ALA A 65 10.62 -8.98 4.15
N GLY A 66 9.52 -9.72 3.95
CA GLY A 66 9.45 -10.82 2.98
C GLY A 66 9.61 -10.35 1.54
N LEU A 67 9.04 -9.20 1.19
CA LEU A 67 9.23 -8.57 -0.13
C LEU A 67 10.71 -8.27 -0.39
N GLY A 68 11.41 -7.66 0.57
CA GLY A 68 12.82 -7.29 0.44
C GLY A 68 13.79 -8.47 0.32
N ALA A 69 13.39 -9.67 0.75
CA ALA A 69 14.22 -10.88 0.66
C ALA A 69 14.20 -11.55 -0.73
N SER A 70 13.26 -11.17 -1.61
CA SER A 70 13.01 -11.86 -2.87
C SER A 70 13.62 -11.09 -4.06
N GLN A 71 14.54 -11.72 -4.78
CA GLN A 71 15.18 -11.13 -5.98
C GLN A 71 14.83 -11.85 -7.30
N GLN A 72 14.22 -13.04 -7.21
CA GLN A 72 13.84 -13.82 -8.38
C GLN A 72 12.37 -13.60 -8.71
N SER A 73 12.05 -13.52 -10.01
CA SER A 73 10.66 -13.28 -10.44
C SER A 73 9.69 -14.35 -9.92
N ALA A 74 10.08 -15.63 -9.92
CA ALA A 74 9.24 -16.71 -9.41
C ALA A 74 8.88 -16.53 -7.92
N ALA A 75 9.87 -16.21 -7.08
CA ALA A 75 9.66 -15.96 -5.65
C ALA A 75 8.79 -14.72 -5.42
N LEU A 76 8.98 -13.65 -6.20
CA LEU A 76 8.16 -12.45 -6.15
C LEU A 76 6.70 -12.72 -6.55
N GLN A 77 6.47 -13.55 -7.57
CA GLN A 77 5.12 -13.95 -7.98
C GLN A 77 4.43 -14.82 -6.92
N GLU A 78 5.17 -15.75 -6.31
CA GLU A 78 4.66 -16.56 -5.20
C GLU A 78 4.32 -15.69 -3.98
N PHE A 79 5.21 -14.76 -3.61
CA PHE A 79 4.95 -13.78 -2.58
C PHE A 79 3.69 -12.97 -2.87
N ALA A 80 3.53 -12.47 -4.10
CA ALA A 80 2.36 -11.70 -4.51
C ALA A 80 1.07 -12.51 -4.41
N LYS A 81 1.10 -13.79 -4.80
CA LYS A 81 -0.03 -14.70 -4.69
C LYS A 81 -0.44 -14.89 -3.23
N ASN A 82 0.54 -15.16 -2.35
CA ASN A 82 0.31 -15.41 -0.92
C ASN A 82 -0.14 -14.16 -0.14
N ASN A 83 0.08 -12.96 -0.70
CA ASN A 83 -0.26 -11.68 -0.06
C ASN A 83 -1.26 -10.86 -0.90
N SER A 84 -2.12 -11.53 -1.68
CA SER A 84 -3.06 -10.88 -2.61
C SER A 84 -3.93 -9.81 -1.92
N GLY A 85 -4.17 -8.71 -2.64
CA GLY A 85 -4.96 -7.57 -2.12
C GLY A 85 -4.15 -6.58 -1.25
N THR A 86 -2.83 -6.74 -1.14
CA THR A 86 -1.96 -5.83 -0.40
C THR A 86 -1.07 -5.01 -1.34
N SER A 87 -0.64 -3.82 -0.88
CA SER A 87 0.32 -2.99 -1.61
C SER A 87 1.64 -3.72 -1.86
N GLN A 88 2.08 -4.56 -0.92
CA GLN A 88 3.30 -5.35 -1.04
C GLN A 88 3.19 -6.39 -2.16
N ALA A 89 2.03 -7.05 -2.31
CA ALA A 89 1.81 -7.96 -3.43
C ALA A 89 1.77 -7.23 -4.77
N LEU A 90 1.18 -6.03 -4.81
CA LEU A 90 1.19 -5.20 -6.01
C LEU A 90 2.61 -4.81 -6.44
N ILE A 91 3.43 -4.35 -5.48
CA ILE A 91 4.84 -4.04 -5.72
C ILE A 91 5.59 -5.29 -6.17
N ALA A 92 5.37 -6.44 -5.52
CA ALA A 92 6.01 -7.69 -5.89
C ALA A 92 5.72 -8.12 -7.34
N ARG A 93 4.49 -7.91 -7.84
CA ARG A 93 4.16 -8.17 -9.26
C ARG A 93 4.92 -7.24 -10.20
N VAL A 94 5.01 -5.95 -9.87
CA VAL A 94 5.78 -4.98 -10.65
C VAL A 94 7.26 -5.35 -10.67
N GLU A 95 7.84 -5.71 -9.52
CA GLU A 95 9.25 -6.13 -9.46
C GLU A 95 9.49 -7.45 -10.19
N ALA A 96 8.57 -8.42 -10.09
CA ALA A 96 8.64 -9.67 -10.84
C ALA A 96 8.69 -9.41 -12.35
N ALA A 97 7.88 -8.47 -12.84
CA ALA A 97 7.87 -8.04 -14.23
C ALA A 97 9.18 -7.35 -14.64
N ARG A 98 9.73 -6.48 -13.77
CA ARG A 98 11.03 -5.83 -14.02
C ARG A 98 12.17 -6.82 -14.13
N VAL A 99 12.21 -7.81 -13.25
CA VAL A 99 13.24 -8.86 -13.27
C VAL A 99 13.17 -9.63 -14.59
N LEU A 100 11.96 -10.07 -14.99
CA LEU A 100 11.76 -10.79 -16.26
C LEU A 100 12.14 -9.93 -17.47
N LEU A 101 11.72 -8.66 -17.48
CA LEU A 101 12.05 -7.76 -18.58
C LEU A 101 13.56 -7.54 -18.67
N ALA A 102 14.24 -7.31 -17.54
CA ALA A 102 15.69 -7.13 -17.51
C ALA A 102 16.42 -8.38 -18.01
N GLN A 103 16.02 -9.56 -17.55
CA GLN A 103 16.59 -10.84 -18.00
C GLN A 103 16.35 -11.05 -19.49
N GLY A 104 15.13 -10.82 -19.97
CA GLY A 104 14.76 -10.92 -21.37
C GLY A 104 15.57 -9.96 -22.24
N MET A 105 15.59 -8.67 -21.92
CA MET A 105 16.31 -7.66 -22.68
C MET A 105 17.83 -7.90 -22.71
N THR A 106 18.42 -8.42 -21.62
CA THR A 106 19.87 -8.73 -21.55
C THR A 106 20.26 -9.83 -22.53
N LEU A 107 19.39 -10.82 -22.73
CA LEU A 107 19.67 -12.03 -23.50
C LEU A 107 19.01 -12.01 -24.89
N PHE A 108 18.25 -10.96 -25.22
CA PHE A 108 17.45 -10.88 -26.44
C PHE A 108 18.30 -10.95 -27.72
N ALA A 109 19.52 -10.40 -27.68
CA ALA A 109 20.46 -10.40 -28.80
C ALA A 109 21.35 -11.67 -28.88
N SER A 110 21.03 -12.72 -28.11
CA SER A 110 21.83 -13.95 -28.09
C SER A 110 21.79 -14.67 -29.45
N THR A 111 22.94 -15.18 -29.88
CA THR A 111 23.05 -16.05 -31.07
C THR A 111 22.66 -17.50 -30.79
N ASN A 112 22.54 -17.88 -29.50
CA ASN A 112 21.99 -19.17 -29.11
C ASN A 112 20.46 -19.12 -29.14
N LEU A 113 19.85 -19.94 -30.01
CA LEU A 113 18.40 -19.96 -30.25
C LEU A 113 17.57 -20.31 -29.01
N GLU A 114 18.06 -21.20 -28.13
CA GLU A 114 17.34 -21.57 -26.91
C GLU A 114 17.30 -20.40 -25.92
N ILE A 115 18.46 -19.76 -25.70
CA ILE A 115 18.58 -18.58 -24.84
C ILE A 115 17.72 -17.43 -25.38
N LYS A 116 17.72 -17.22 -26.68
CA LYS A 116 16.90 -16.20 -27.33
C LYS A 116 15.40 -16.46 -27.19
N LYS A 117 14.98 -17.72 -27.33
CA LYS A 117 13.58 -18.12 -27.10
C LYS A 117 13.17 -17.88 -25.64
N GLU A 118 14.04 -18.23 -24.69
CA GLU A 118 13.81 -17.94 -23.27
C GLU A 118 13.73 -16.43 -23.00
N ALA A 119 14.63 -15.65 -23.60
CA ALA A 119 14.64 -14.20 -23.49
C ALA A 119 13.32 -13.58 -24.00
N THR A 120 12.84 -14.04 -25.15
CA THR A 120 11.55 -13.63 -25.74
C THR A 120 10.39 -13.95 -24.79
N ASN A 121 10.33 -15.19 -24.28
CA ASN A 121 9.32 -15.62 -23.31
C ASN A 121 9.35 -14.80 -22.01
N ASN A 122 10.54 -14.40 -21.55
CA ASN A 122 10.67 -13.54 -20.38
C ASN A 122 10.12 -12.13 -20.65
N ILE A 123 10.35 -11.56 -21.83
CA ILE A 123 9.76 -10.27 -22.23
C ILE A 123 8.23 -10.38 -22.29
N GLU A 124 7.69 -11.43 -22.90
CA GLU A 124 6.25 -11.67 -22.99
C GLU A 124 5.60 -11.77 -21.61
N LYS A 125 6.15 -12.59 -20.71
CA LYS A 125 5.67 -12.71 -19.33
C LYS A 125 5.76 -11.40 -18.55
N ALA A 126 6.81 -10.61 -18.78
CA ALA A 126 6.92 -9.30 -18.14
C ALA A 126 5.77 -8.37 -18.57
N ILE A 127 5.46 -8.33 -19.86
CA ILE A 127 4.33 -7.56 -20.40
C ILE A 127 3.01 -8.01 -19.76
N GLU A 128 2.76 -9.32 -19.72
CA GLU A 128 1.55 -9.87 -19.08
C GLU A 128 1.42 -9.44 -17.61
N LEU A 129 2.52 -9.49 -16.84
CA LEU A 129 2.53 -9.06 -15.45
C LEU A 129 2.27 -7.55 -15.30
N TYR A 130 2.79 -6.71 -16.20
CA TYR A 130 2.47 -5.29 -16.20
C TYR A 130 0.99 -5.04 -16.49
N ASP A 131 0.42 -5.71 -17.50
CA ASP A 131 -0.99 -5.57 -17.88
C ASP A 131 -1.94 -5.93 -16.72
N LEU A 132 -1.57 -6.92 -15.90
CA LEU A 132 -2.34 -7.30 -14.72
C LEU A 132 -2.39 -6.21 -13.64
N VAL A 133 -1.40 -5.30 -13.58
CA VAL A 133 -1.30 -4.31 -12.49
C VAL A 133 -1.71 -2.90 -12.90
N ILE A 134 -1.64 -2.52 -14.18
CA ILE A 134 -1.85 -1.11 -14.61
C ILE A 134 -3.21 -0.51 -14.25
N ASN A 135 -4.22 -1.35 -14.04
CA ASN A 135 -5.59 -0.96 -13.70
C ASN A 135 -5.92 -1.22 -12.22
N ASP A 136 -4.96 -1.69 -11.42
CA ASP A 136 -5.16 -1.88 -9.98
C ASP A 136 -5.36 -0.52 -9.30
N PRO A 137 -6.44 -0.31 -8.54
CA PRO A 137 -6.74 0.97 -7.89
C PRO A 137 -5.73 1.36 -6.80
N MET A 138 -4.95 0.40 -6.28
CA MET A 138 -3.89 0.67 -5.30
C MET A 138 -2.58 1.12 -5.97
N LEU A 139 -2.49 1.08 -7.31
CA LEU A 139 -1.27 1.42 -8.03
C LEU A 139 -1.06 2.94 -8.07
N ILE A 140 -0.05 3.39 -7.34
CA ILE A 140 0.32 4.81 -7.32
C ILE A 140 0.78 5.29 -8.70
N PRO A 141 0.62 6.59 -9.02
CA PRO A 141 0.94 7.12 -10.36
C PRO A 141 2.35 6.78 -10.86
N GLU A 142 3.36 6.84 -9.98
CA GLU A 142 4.75 6.52 -10.36
C GLU A 142 4.90 5.06 -10.80
N LEU A 143 4.35 4.11 -10.04
CA LEU A 143 4.40 2.69 -10.42
C LEU A 143 3.58 2.42 -11.68
N LYS A 144 2.44 3.10 -11.87
CA LYS A 144 1.66 3.01 -13.10
C LYS A 144 2.45 3.48 -14.33
N ALA A 145 3.08 4.65 -14.23
CA ALA A 145 3.91 5.18 -15.31
C ALA A 145 5.11 4.26 -15.62
N GLN A 146 5.76 3.71 -14.59
CA GLN A 146 6.87 2.76 -14.75
C GLN A 146 6.42 1.44 -15.41
N SER A 147 5.29 0.89 -14.97
CA SER A 147 4.73 -0.34 -15.56
C SER A 147 4.37 -0.15 -17.03
N LEU A 148 3.69 0.95 -17.38
CA LEU A 148 3.36 1.29 -18.76
C LEU A 148 4.62 1.54 -19.60
N LEU A 149 5.59 2.31 -19.10
CA LEU A 149 6.86 2.54 -19.80
C LEU A 149 7.59 1.22 -20.10
N ASN A 150 7.66 0.32 -19.12
CA ASN A 150 8.38 -0.95 -19.28
C ASN A 150 7.62 -1.95 -20.15
N ALA A 151 6.29 -2.02 -20.07
CA ALA A 151 5.47 -2.77 -21.01
C ALA A 151 5.68 -2.26 -22.44
N GLY A 152 5.73 -0.94 -22.63
CA GLY A 152 6.03 -0.32 -23.92
C GLY A 152 7.40 -0.75 -24.48
N LYS A 153 8.44 -0.77 -23.65
CA LYS A 153 9.77 -1.27 -24.03
C LYS A 153 9.75 -2.74 -24.43
N GLY A 154 9.00 -3.57 -23.70
CA GLY A 154 8.82 -4.98 -24.06
C GLY A 154 8.13 -5.14 -25.42
N HIS A 155 7.03 -4.40 -25.63
CA HIS A 155 6.34 -4.41 -26.92
C HIS A 155 7.23 -3.92 -28.07
N GLU A 156 8.01 -2.87 -27.87
CA GLU A 156 8.94 -2.34 -28.86
C GLU A 156 10.01 -3.37 -29.23
N ALA A 157 10.59 -4.06 -28.24
CA ALA A 157 11.58 -5.12 -28.46
C ALA A 157 11.00 -6.29 -29.27
N LEU A 158 9.73 -6.64 -29.02
CA LEU A 158 9.00 -7.65 -29.79
C LEU A 158 8.40 -7.11 -31.10
N ARG A 159 8.71 -5.86 -31.48
CA ARG A 159 8.20 -5.17 -32.68
C ARG A 159 6.68 -5.01 -32.73
N HIS A 160 6.02 -5.10 -31.60
CA HIS A 160 4.61 -4.76 -31.41
C HIS A 160 4.45 -3.23 -31.28
N PHE A 161 4.86 -2.48 -32.31
CA PHE A 161 5.00 -1.02 -32.23
C PHE A 161 3.71 -0.27 -31.92
N ASP A 162 2.55 -0.76 -32.39
CA ASP A 162 1.25 -0.15 -32.06
C ASP A 162 0.98 -0.24 -30.55
N LYS A 163 1.22 -1.41 -29.95
CA LYS A 163 1.07 -1.60 -28.50
C LYS A 163 2.11 -0.80 -27.71
N ALA A 164 3.35 -0.74 -28.19
CA ALA A 164 4.39 0.08 -27.57
C ALA A 164 3.99 1.56 -27.54
N LYS A 165 3.46 2.07 -28.65
CA LYS A 165 2.93 3.43 -28.77
C LYS A 165 1.79 3.68 -27.79
N ASP A 166 0.85 2.76 -27.65
CA ASP A 166 -0.26 2.89 -26.70
C ASP A 166 0.24 2.95 -25.25
N CYS A 167 1.16 2.07 -24.88
CA CYS A 167 1.78 2.06 -23.55
C CYS A 167 2.52 3.38 -23.26
N TYR A 168 3.37 3.83 -24.18
CA TYR A 168 4.10 5.09 -24.02
C TYR A 168 3.18 6.31 -23.99
N THR A 169 2.11 6.30 -24.79
CA THR A 169 1.09 7.36 -24.76
C THR A 169 0.44 7.42 -23.39
N GLN A 170 -0.04 6.31 -22.84
CA GLN A 170 -0.65 6.28 -21.51
C GLN A 170 0.33 6.70 -20.40
N ALA A 171 1.59 6.25 -20.46
CA ALA A 171 2.61 6.67 -19.50
C ALA A 171 2.91 8.17 -19.60
N SER A 172 2.95 8.72 -20.81
CA SER A 172 3.25 10.15 -21.06
C SER A 172 2.19 11.10 -20.48
N LEU A 173 0.94 10.64 -20.34
CA LEU A 173 -0.12 11.39 -19.67
C LEU A 173 0.15 11.63 -18.17
N LEU A 174 1.15 10.94 -17.60
CA LEU A 174 1.59 11.08 -16.21
C LEU A 174 2.91 11.87 -16.07
N ALA A 175 3.39 12.51 -17.14
CA ALA A 175 4.68 13.20 -17.17
C ALA A 175 4.77 14.42 -16.23
N ASP A 176 3.63 15.04 -15.90
CA ASP A 176 3.54 16.12 -14.92
C ASP A 176 3.80 15.65 -13.47
N LYS A 177 3.61 14.35 -13.23
CA LYS A 177 3.62 13.74 -11.89
C LYS A 177 4.78 12.78 -11.65
N THR A 178 5.41 12.27 -12.71
CA THR A 178 6.28 11.10 -12.63
C THR A 178 7.51 11.22 -13.50
N GLY A 179 8.65 10.72 -13.00
CA GLY A 179 9.88 10.65 -13.80
C GLY A 179 9.74 9.68 -14.98
N ALA A 180 9.04 8.56 -14.76
CA ALA A 180 8.77 7.58 -15.80
C ALA A 180 7.88 8.13 -16.93
N GLY A 181 6.89 8.99 -16.62
CA GLY A 181 6.06 9.64 -17.63
C GLY A 181 6.87 10.59 -18.52
N VAL A 182 7.80 11.35 -17.94
CA VAL A 182 8.73 12.21 -18.72
C VAL A 182 9.60 11.36 -19.65
N LEU A 183 10.09 10.22 -19.18
CA LEU A 183 10.82 9.29 -20.04
C LEU A 183 9.93 8.74 -21.17
N ALA A 184 8.68 8.38 -20.87
CA ALA A 184 7.75 7.86 -21.87
C ALA A 184 7.49 8.85 -23.01
N VAL A 185 7.46 10.17 -22.75
CA VAL A 185 7.39 11.19 -23.81
C VAL A 185 8.54 11.04 -24.81
N LYS A 186 9.77 10.80 -24.32
CA LYS A 186 10.95 10.61 -25.17
C LYS A 186 10.88 9.33 -25.99
N TYR A 187 10.45 8.23 -25.36
CA TYR A 187 10.27 6.94 -26.04
C TYR A 187 9.17 7.01 -27.10
N LEU A 188 8.03 7.63 -26.78
CA LEU A 188 6.92 7.83 -27.72
C LEU A 188 7.39 8.63 -28.95
N LYS A 189 8.10 9.74 -28.72
CA LYS A 189 8.64 10.57 -29.80
C LYS A 189 9.62 9.77 -30.66
N ASN A 190 10.57 9.08 -30.04
CA ASN A 190 11.54 8.26 -30.77
C ASN A 190 10.86 7.17 -31.61
N LEU A 191 9.85 6.51 -31.07
CA LEU A 191 9.08 5.50 -31.79
C LEU A 191 8.35 6.10 -32.99
N GLN A 192 7.75 7.29 -32.85
CA GLN A 192 7.04 7.97 -33.93
C GLN A 192 7.97 8.47 -35.04
N ASP A 193 9.11 9.06 -34.65
CA ASP A 193 10.05 9.66 -35.58
C ASP A 193 10.89 8.60 -36.31
N ASN A 194 11.22 7.49 -35.63
CA ASN A 194 12.23 6.51 -36.09
C ASN A 194 11.69 5.07 -36.20
N GLN A 195 10.38 4.87 -36.39
CA GLN A 195 9.77 3.53 -36.40
C GLN A 195 10.45 2.56 -37.39
N VAL A 196 10.80 3.04 -38.60
CA VAL A 196 11.44 2.23 -39.64
C VAL A 196 12.85 1.80 -39.23
N ASP A 197 13.61 2.71 -38.63
CA ASP A 197 14.97 2.43 -38.17
C ASP A 197 14.95 1.48 -36.97
N LEU A 198 13.99 1.64 -36.05
CA LEU A 198 13.77 0.72 -34.94
C LEU A 198 13.37 -0.68 -35.45
N ALA A 199 12.45 -0.77 -36.41
CA ALA A 199 12.08 -2.04 -37.04
C ALA A 199 13.30 -2.74 -37.67
N THR A 200 14.16 -1.98 -38.32
CA THR A 200 15.41 -2.48 -38.91
C THR A 200 16.40 -2.93 -37.84
N PHE A 201 16.58 -2.14 -36.78
CA PHE A 201 17.42 -2.49 -35.65
C PHE A 201 16.97 -3.80 -35.01
N TYR A 202 15.69 -3.93 -34.69
CA TYR A 202 15.16 -5.12 -34.03
C TYR A 202 15.17 -6.37 -34.92
N LYS A 203 15.07 -6.21 -36.25
CA LYS A 203 15.22 -7.31 -37.20
C LYS A 203 16.62 -7.94 -37.18
N ASN A 204 17.65 -7.20 -36.77
CA ASN A 204 19.00 -7.76 -36.62
C ASN A 204 19.11 -8.75 -35.46
N PHE A 205 18.08 -8.85 -34.62
CA PHE A 205 17.96 -9.86 -33.57
C PHE A 205 16.93 -10.92 -33.92
N ASP A 206 16.62 -11.17 -35.20
CA ASP A 206 15.94 -12.40 -35.69
C ASP A 206 16.96 -13.49 -36.07
#